data_AF-A0A3M1WSF8-F1
#
_entry.id   AF-A0A3M1WSF8-F1
#
_cell.length_a   1.000
_cell.length_b   1.000
_cell.length_c   1.000
_cell.angle_alpha   90.00
_cell.angle_beta   90.00
_cell.angle_gamma   90.00
#
_symmetry.space_group_name_H-M   'P 1'
#
loop_
_entity.id
_entity.type
_entity.pdbx_description
1 polymer ?
#
loop_
_entity_poly.entity_id
_entity_poly.type
_entity_poly.pdbx_seq_one_letter_code
_entity_poly.pdbx_strand_id
1 'polypeptide(L)'
;MTFYGCSSDKPEKPTTPPVVEQPAVTDTTPADTVAAEPEPEPEPAPTPAPTGGGLRPHAVQDGSLATLLETVARNMEAQKLAYVSSLGQDCSGIYHKLKDSVKLHIPAFRDPARFTFPEYASVRSSRHIAYWYHEHDNLYIVRDGKAAMNMVKPGCVMFFGRTDEQYNNITIDLLTNPNGNFVHDGINGKIMHIAVVTSVEKDENGNVVEYTMMHGRNTRYPASRSSGNCDCPSKGLDKQFGKFPFGNWNQQWVAMANIETPVE
;
A
#
# COMPACT_ATOMS: atom_id res chain seq x y z
N MET A 1 -44.58 24.78 7.95
CA MET A 1 -44.69 25.48 6.65
C MET A 1 -43.91 26.77 6.77
N THR A 2 -42.78 26.89 6.07
CA THR A 2 -42.32 28.06 5.28
C THR A 2 -40.98 27.64 4.64
N PHE A 3 -40.85 27.95 3.36
CA PHE A 3 -39.90 27.41 2.39
C PHE A 3 -38.52 28.07 2.48
N TYR A 4 -37.44 27.31 2.25
CA TYR A 4 -36.13 27.85 1.85
C TYR A 4 -35.87 27.47 0.38
N GLY A 5 -35.84 28.48 -0.48
CA GLY A 5 -35.52 28.37 -1.90
C GLY A 5 -34.02 28.26 -2.12
N CYS A 6 -33.61 27.28 -2.93
CA CYS A 6 -32.27 27.21 -3.51
C CYS A 6 -32.26 28.02 -4.81
N SER A 7 -31.52 29.14 -4.84
CA SER A 7 -31.21 29.87 -6.06
C SER A 7 -29.97 29.27 -6.70
N SER A 8 -30.13 28.83 -7.93
CA SER A 8 -29.12 28.28 -8.83
C SER A 8 -28.53 29.40 -9.68
N ASP A 9 -27.24 29.70 -9.51
CA ASP A 9 -26.47 30.46 -10.50
C ASP A 9 -25.04 29.92 -10.58
N LYS A 10 -24.74 29.25 -11.70
CA LYS A 10 -23.39 28.88 -12.13
C LYS A 10 -22.90 29.95 -13.11
N PRO A 11 -21.73 30.57 -12.91
CA PRO A 11 -21.14 31.40 -13.95
C PRO A 11 -20.53 30.54 -15.07
N GLU A 12 -20.95 30.83 -16.30
CA GLU A 12 -20.40 30.28 -17.54
C GLU A 12 -18.92 30.68 -17.73
N LYS A 13 -18.15 29.73 -18.27
CA LYS A 13 -16.74 29.88 -18.59
C LYS A 13 -16.62 30.25 -20.08
N PRO A 14 -15.85 31.28 -20.46
CA PRO A 14 -15.71 31.65 -21.87
C PRO A 14 -14.82 30.64 -22.62
N THR A 15 -15.34 30.19 -23.76
CA THR A 15 -14.73 29.28 -24.73
C THR A 15 -13.86 30.05 -25.73
N THR A 16 -12.60 29.65 -25.87
CA THR A 16 -11.71 30.10 -26.96
C THR A 16 -11.77 29.07 -28.11
N PRO A 17 -11.87 29.50 -29.38
CA PRO A 17 -11.90 28.59 -30.53
C PRO A 17 -10.50 28.03 -30.87
N PRO A 18 -10.41 26.83 -31.46
CA PRO A 18 -9.15 26.24 -31.90
C PRO A 18 -8.68 26.83 -33.24
N VAL A 19 -7.38 27.12 -33.33
CA VAL A 19 -6.68 27.48 -34.57
C VAL A 19 -6.27 26.19 -35.30
N VAL A 20 -6.65 26.13 -36.57
CA VAL A 20 -6.31 25.09 -37.54
C VAL A 20 -4.99 25.48 -38.21
N GLU A 21 -4.01 24.57 -38.25
CA GLU A 21 -2.94 24.64 -39.23
C GLU A 21 -2.45 23.22 -39.62
N GLN A 22 -2.46 22.96 -40.92
CA GLN A 22 -2.06 21.75 -41.64
C GLN A 22 -1.54 22.24 -43.00
N PRO A 23 -0.79 21.44 -43.79
CA PRO A 23 0.50 20.78 -43.57
C PRO A 23 1.57 21.33 -44.55
N ALA A 24 2.84 20.92 -44.39
CA ALA A 24 3.85 21.04 -45.45
C ALA A 24 4.43 19.68 -45.79
N VAL A 25 4.16 19.25 -47.03
CA VAL A 25 4.72 18.09 -47.71
C VAL A 25 6.06 18.50 -48.32
N THR A 26 7.11 17.67 -48.17
CA THR A 26 8.14 17.55 -49.20
C THR A 26 8.58 16.10 -49.33
N ASP A 27 8.62 15.68 -50.58
CA ASP A 27 8.89 14.36 -51.14
C ASP A 27 10.34 14.35 -51.66
N THR A 28 11.09 13.27 -51.48
CA THR A 28 12.13 12.84 -52.44
C THR A 28 12.62 11.42 -52.13
N THR A 29 12.78 10.67 -53.22
CA THR A 29 12.83 9.21 -53.38
C THR A 29 14.28 8.65 -53.36
N PRO A 30 14.55 7.36 -53.71
CA PRO A 30 15.11 6.35 -52.83
C PRO A 30 16.59 6.02 -53.12
N ALA A 31 17.26 5.37 -52.18
CA ALA A 31 18.54 4.70 -52.43
C ALA A 31 18.48 3.26 -51.92
N ASP A 32 18.60 2.33 -52.87
CA ASP A 32 18.91 0.92 -52.65
C ASP A 32 20.17 0.77 -51.79
N THR A 33 20.11 -0.02 -50.73
CA THR A 33 21.31 -0.58 -50.08
C THR A 33 21.00 -1.95 -49.50
N VAL A 34 21.47 -2.96 -50.24
CA VAL A 34 22.02 -4.27 -49.83
C VAL A 34 21.56 -4.81 -48.46
N ALA A 35 20.76 -5.88 -48.51
CA ALA A 35 20.40 -6.70 -47.36
C ALA A 35 21.64 -7.32 -46.70
N ALA A 36 21.94 -6.88 -45.47
CA ALA A 36 22.82 -7.58 -44.54
C ALA A 36 22.00 -8.60 -43.74
N GLU A 37 22.56 -9.79 -43.60
CA GLU A 37 22.05 -10.90 -42.79
C GLU A 37 21.90 -10.45 -41.32
N PRO A 38 20.77 -10.75 -40.62
CA PRO A 38 20.59 -10.31 -39.24
C PRO A 38 21.55 -11.07 -38.32
N GLU A 39 22.49 -10.33 -37.76
CA GLU A 39 23.29 -10.74 -36.61
C GLU A 39 22.34 -11.08 -35.44
N PRO A 40 22.54 -12.19 -34.71
CA PRO A 40 21.65 -12.54 -33.61
C PRO A 40 21.66 -11.43 -32.56
N GLU A 41 20.46 -10.92 -32.22
CA GLU A 41 20.31 -9.97 -31.11
C GLU A 41 21.00 -10.53 -29.87
N PRO A 42 21.86 -9.73 -29.20
CA PRO A 42 22.39 -10.13 -27.90
C PRO A 42 21.21 -10.35 -26.97
N GLU A 43 21.17 -11.51 -26.29
CA GLU A 43 20.18 -11.78 -25.25
C GLU A 43 20.09 -10.56 -24.33
N PRO A 44 18.88 -10.08 -24.00
CA PRO A 44 18.72 -8.99 -23.06
C PRO A 44 19.43 -9.40 -21.77
N ALA A 45 20.48 -8.65 -21.42
CA ALA A 45 21.19 -8.84 -20.17
C ALA A 45 20.14 -8.92 -19.05
N PRO A 46 20.26 -9.87 -18.10
CA PRO A 46 19.31 -9.99 -17.01
C PRO A 46 19.16 -8.63 -16.35
N THR A 47 17.93 -8.10 -16.39
CA THR A 47 17.57 -6.85 -15.72
C THR A 47 18.09 -6.95 -14.29
N PRO A 48 18.97 -6.04 -13.83
CA PRO A 48 19.48 -6.10 -12.48
C PRO A 48 18.30 -6.10 -11.51
N ALA A 49 18.25 -7.09 -10.63
CA ALA A 49 17.29 -7.12 -9.54
C ALA A 49 17.37 -5.79 -8.78
N PRO A 50 16.25 -5.16 -8.43
CA PRO A 50 16.26 -3.85 -7.81
C PRO A 50 17.00 -3.92 -6.47
N THR A 51 18.13 -3.23 -6.37
CA THR A 51 18.76 -2.86 -5.11
C THR A 51 17.86 -1.85 -4.40
N GLY A 52 16.94 -2.37 -3.60
CA GLY A 52 16.09 -1.67 -2.64
C GLY A 52 15.58 -2.72 -1.66
N GLY A 53 15.64 -2.45 -0.35
CA GLY A 53 15.42 -3.39 0.75
C GLY A 53 14.48 -4.58 0.42
N GLY A 54 14.97 -5.79 0.65
CA GLY A 54 14.23 -7.02 0.35
C GLY A 54 13.15 -7.28 1.42
N LEU A 55 12.03 -7.89 1.02
CA LEU A 55 11.13 -8.48 2.01
C LEU A 55 11.80 -9.75 2.57
N ARG A 56 11.98 -9.85 3.88
CA ARG A 56 12.48 -11.11 4.47
C ARG A 56 11.46 -12.23 4.25
N PRO A 57 11.87 -13.50 4.17
CA PRO A 57 10.93 -14.61 4.23
C PRO A 57 10.18 -14.61 5.57
N HIS A 58 8.94 -15.13 5.59
CA HIS A 58 8.27 -15.38 6.87
C HIS A 58 9.03 -16.48 7.62
N ALA A 59 9.25 -16.25 8.91
CA ALA A 59 9.92 -17.23 9.76
C ALA A 59 8.93 -18.20 10.44
N VAL A 60 7.63 -17.91 10.38
CA VAL A 60 6.55 -18.73 10.98
C VAL A 60 5.69 -19.33 9.88
N GLN A 61 5.29 -20.59 10.04
CA GLN A 61 4.39 -21.24 9.08
C GLN A 61 3.03 -20.53 9.00
N ASP A 62 2.61 -20.20 7.78
CA ASP A 62 1.48 -19.31 7.47
C ASP A 62 0.16 -19.67 8.17
N GLY A 63 -0.14 -20.95 8.36
CA GLY A 63 -1.43 -21.40 8.91
C GLY A 63 -1.65 -21.06 10.39
N SER A 64 -0.60 -21.06 11.21
CA SER A 64 -0.72 -20.76 12.65
C SER A 64 -0.82 -19.25 12.90
N LEU A 65 -0.08 -18.45 12.14
CA LEU A 65 -0.11 -16.99 12.22
C LEU A 65 -1.46 -16.43 11.73
N ALA A 66 -1.99 -16.94 10.62
CA ALA A 66 -3.29 -16.51 10.08
C ALA A 66 -4.43 -16.72 11.09
N THR A 67 -4.52 -17.91 11.68
CA THR A 67 -5.55 -18.26 12.67
C THR A 67 -5.47 -17.37 13.91
N LEU A 68 -4.25 -17.11 14.38
CA LEU A 68 -4.02 -16.22 15.51
C LEU A 68 -4.40 -14.78 15.19
N LEU A 69 -3.96 -14.25 14.05
CA LEU A 69 -4.29 -12.89 13.60
C LEU A 69 -5.78 -12.67 13.50
N GLU A 70 -6.50 -13.62 12.90
CA GLU A 70 -7.95 -13.58 12.78
C GLU A 70 -8.62 -13.57 14.16
N THR A 71 -8.14 -14.39 15.11
CA THR A 71 -8.64 -14.43 16.49
C THR A 71 -8.40 -13.11 17.22
N VAL A 72 -7.18 -12.59 17.17
CA VAL A 72 -6.81 -11.32 17.81
C VAL A 72 -7.62 -10.17 17.19
N ALA A 73 -7.75 -10.12 15.87
CA ALA A 73 -8.47 -9.07 15.17
C ALA A 73 -9.97 -9.08 15.53
N ARG A 74 -10.62 -10.25 15.61
CA ARG A 74 -12.01 -10.37 16.08
C ARG A 74 -12.17 -9.86 17.52
N ASN A 75 -11.24 -10.21 18.40
CA ASN A 75 -11.25 -9.74 19.78
C ASN A 75 -11.07 -8.22 19.89
N MET A 76 -10.26 -7.62 19.00
CA MET A 76 -10.09 -6.17 18.92
C MET A 76 -11.34 -5.48 18.35
N GLU A 77 -11.97 -6.04 17.32
CA GLU A 77 -13.24 -5.55 16.77
C GLU A 77 -14.35 -5.52 17.83
N ALA A 78 -14.45 -6.59 18.62
CA ALA A 78 -15.46 -6.70 19.69
C ALA A 78 -15.34 -5.59 20.75
N GLN A 79 -14.14 -5.01 20.93
CA GLN A 79 -13.90 -3.88 21.83
C GLN A 79 -14.41 -2.55 21.27
N LYS A 80 -14.75 -2.46 19.98
CA LYS A 80 -15.27 -1.25 19.32
C LYS A 80 -14.40 -0.01 19.58
N LEU A 81 -13.08 -0.18 19.49
CA LEU A 81 -12.11 0.88 19.77
C LEU A 81 -12.33 2.07 18.82
N ALA A 82 -12.69 3.23 19.36
CA ALA A 82 -12.89 4.45 18.57
C ALA A 82 -11.57 4.97 18.00
N TYR A 83 -11.60 5.76 16.93
CA TYR A 83 -10.37 6.33 16.36
C TYR A 83 -9.87 7.51 17.21
N VAL A 84 -8.99 7.22 18.17
CA VAL A 84 -8.42 8.21 19.11
C VAL A 84 -6.91 8.04 19.19
N SER A 85 -6.17 8.97 18.57
CA SER A 85 -4.69 8.89 18.47
C SER A 85 -3.99 8.90 19.83
N SER A 86 -4.47 9.72 20.77
CA SER A 86 -3.93 9.82 22.14
C SER A 86 -4.09 8.54 22.96
N LEU A 87 -5.02 7.65 22.57
CA LEU A 87 -5.22 6.33 23.19
C LEU A 87 -4.54 5.19 22.42
N GLY A 88 -3.79 5.51 21.35
CA GLY A 88 -3.20 4.52 20.47
C GLY A 88 -4.25 3.73 19.68
N GLN A 89 -5.35 4.37 19.29
CA GLN A 89 -6.46 3.74 18.55
C GLN A 89 -6.62 4.29 17.13
N ASP A 90 -5.63 5.05 16.64
CA ASP A 90 -5.51 5.39 15.22
C ASP A 90 -4.91 4.21 14.42
N CYS A 91 -4.73 4.38 13.10
CA CYS A 91 -4.28 3.29 12.22
C CYS A 91 -2.98 2.62 12.70
N SER A 92 -1.94 3.40 13.03
CA SER A 92 -0.68 2.85 13.53
C SER A 92 -0.74 2.39 14.99
N GLY A 93 -1.63 2.97 15.81
CA GLY A 93 -1.85 2.50 17.17
C GLY A 93 -2.51 1.12 17.22
N ILE A 94 -3.48 0.87 16.33
CA ILE A 94 -4.09 -0.45 16.16
C ILE A 94 -3.06 -1.47 15.64
N TYR A 95 -2.18 -1.08 14.72
CA TYR A 95 -1.05 -1.92 14.33
C TYR A 95 -0.21 -2.36 15.55
N HIS A 96 0.17 -1.42 16.42
CA HIS A 96 0.96 -1.75 17.63
C HIS A 96 0.21 -2.70 18.55
N LYS A 97 -1.08 -2.46 18.83
CA LYS A 97 -1.90 -3.35 19.66
C LYS A 97 -2.01 -4.76 19.06
N LEU A 98 -2.18 -4.87 17.75
CA LEU A 98 -2.23 -6.16 17.06
C LEU A 98 -0.89 -6.89 17.14
N LYS A 99 0.20 -6.20 16.78
CA LYS A 99 1.59 -6.69 16.86
C LYS A 99 1.93 -7.20 18.26
N ASP A 100 1.65 -6.41 19.29
CA ASP A 100 1.97 -6.77 20.68
C ASP A 100 1.12 -7.97 21.14
N SER A 101 -0.14 -8.06 20.69
CA SER A 101 -0.99 -9.22 20.96
C SER A 101 -0.46 -10.48 20.28
N VAL A 102 -0.02 -10.40 19.02
CA VAL A 102 0.60 -11.53 18.31
C VAL A 102 1.91 -11.95 18.98
N LYS A 103 2.78 -10.99 19.31
CA LYS A 103 4.04 -11.21 20.03
C LYS A 103 3.82 -11.91 21.38
N LEU A 104 2.74 -11.58 22.09
CA LEU A 104 2.39 -12.25 23.36
C LEU A 104 2.05 -13.74 23.17
N HIS A 105 1.40 -14.10 22.07
CA HIS A 105 0.89 -15.44 21.82
C HIS A 105 1.85 -16.35 21.05
N ILE A 106 2.84 -15.80 20.34
CA ILE A 106 3.89 -16.58 19.65
C ILE A 106 5.17 -16.52 20.48
N PRO A 107 5.54 -17.59 21.22
CA PRO A 107 6.69 -17.58 22.11
C PRO A 107 8.00 -17.16 21.44
N ALA A 108 8.22 -17.58 20.19
CA ALA A 108 9.41 -17.24 19.43
C ALA A 108 9.58 -15.73 19.22
N PHE A 109 8.48 -14.97 19.07
CA PHE A 109 8.52 -13.51 18.86
C PHE A 109 8.93 -12.72 20.12
N ARG A 110 9.02 -13.39 21.27
CA ARG A 110 9.50 -12.77 22.51
C ARG A 110 11.01 -12.89 22.69
N ASP A 111 11.68 -13.66 21.84
CA ASP A 111 13.14 -13.79 21.86
C ASP A 111 13.77 -12.65 21.05
N PRO A 112 14.39 -11.64 21.71
CA PRO A 112 14.98 -10.49 21.02
C PRO A 112 16.24 -10.87 20.24
N ALA A 113 16.83 -12.04 20.46
CA ALA A 113 17.94 -12.54 19.65
C ALA A 113 17.46 -13.14 18.32
N ARG A 114 16.14 -13.34 18.16
CA ARG A 114 15.54 -13.94 16.96
C ARG A 114 14.63 -12.98 16.21
N PHE A 115 13.89 -12.15 16.94
CA PHE A 115 12.94 -11.22 16.34
C PHE A 115 12.98 -9.85 17.03
N THR A 116 12.94 -8.81 16.21
CA THR A 116 12.78 -7.43 16.63
C THR A 116 11.48 -6.85 16.08
N PHE A 117 10.97 -5.82 16.73
CA PHE A 117 9.68 -5.20 16.43
C PHE A 117 9.76 -3.70 16.70
N PRO A 118 9.02 -2.85 15.97
CA PRO A 118 8.98 -1.43 16.27
C PRO A 118 8.32 -1.20 17.63
N GLU A 119 8.95 -0.37 18.46
CA GLU A 119 8.45 -0.02 19.78
C GLU A 119 7.50 1.17 19.71
N TYR A 120 6.36 1.09 20.42
CA TYR A 120 5.30 2.12 20.34
C TYR A 120 5.81 3.52 20.70
N ALA A 121 6.69 3.62 21.69
CA ALA A 121 7.18 4.89 22.21
C ALA A 121 8.11 5.63 21.24
N SER A 122 8.94 4.92 20.48
CA SER A 122 9.91 5.50 19.56
C SER A 122 9.44 5.47 18.11
N VAL A 123 8.67 4.47 17.69
CA VAL A 123 8.27 4.22 16.29
C VAL A 123 6.74 4.26 16.15
N ARG A 124 6.16 5.45 16.38
CA ARG A 124 4.70 5.60 16.59
C ARG A 124 3.86 5.76 15.31
N SER A 125 4.34 6.53 14.34
CA SER A 125 3.56 6.89 13.15
C SER A 125 3.71 5.83 12.05
N SER A 126 2.73 5.72 11.15
CA SER A 126 2.80 4.78 10.01
C SER A 126 4.06 4.99 9.15
N ARG A 127 4.46 6.24 8.94
CA ARG A 127 5.71 6.62 8.25
C ARG A 127 6.95 6.13 9.00
N HIS A 128 7.01 6.35 10.31
CA HIS A 128 8.14 5.91 11.13
C HIS A 128 8.22 4.38 11.18
N ILE A 129 7.08 3.68 11.25
CA ILE A 129 7.02 2.22 11.19
C ILE A 129 7.53 1.69 9.84
N ALA A 130 7.11 2.29 8.72
CA ALA A 130 7.63 1.90 7.41
C ALA A 130 9.14 2.11 7.31
N TYR A 131 9.65 3.24 7.78
CA TYR A 131 11.08 3.51 7.82
C TYR A 131 11.82 2.51 8.70
N TRP A 132 11.28 2.18 9.88
CA TRP A 132 11.87 1.16 10.74
C TRP A 132 11.97 -0.20 10.03
N TYR A 133 10.93 -0.64 9.30
CA TYR A 133 11.02 -1.88 8.52
C TYR A 133 12.04 -1.79 7.39
N HIS A 134 12.24 -0.61 6.79
CA HIS A 134 13.28 -0.39 5.79
C HIS A 134 14.68 -0.55 6.39
N GLU A 135 14.94 0.06 7.55
CA GLU A 135 16.24 -0.02 8.24
C GLU A 135 16.58 -1.44 8.74
N HIS A 136 15.59 -2.35 8.75
CA HIS A 136 15.77 -3.74 9.13
C HIS A 136 15.62 -4.71 7.94
N ASP A 137 15.78 -4.21 6.71
CA ASP A 137 15.68 -4.97 5.47
C ASP A 137 14.44 -5.86 5.42
N ASN A 138 13.29 -5.32 5.84
CA ASN A 138 12.02 -6.04 5.89
C ASN A 138 10.85 -5.19 5.34
N LEU A 139 11.16 -4.21 4.49
CA LEU A 139 10.18 -3.42 3.77
C LEU A 139 10.38 -3.59 2.27
N TYR A 140 9.32 -4.01 1.58
CA TYR A 140 9.24 -4.02 0.13
C TYR A 140 8.43 -2.84 -0.39
N ILE A 141 9.03 -2.07 -1.30
CA ILE A 141 8.36 -0.96 -1.99
C ILE A 141 7.53 -1.51 -3.14
N VAL A 142 6.24 -1.21 -3.14
CA VAL A 142 5.27 -1.75 -4.10
C VAL A 142 5.06 -0.74 -5.21
N ARG A 143 5.64 -1.03 -6.38
CA ARG A 143 5.50 -0.20 -7.59
C ARG A 143 4.27 -0.58 -8.41
N ASP A 144 3.94 -1.87 -8.42
CA ASP A 144 2.77 -2.44 -9.09
C ASP A 144 2.08 -3.43 -8.13
N GLY A 145 0.89 -3.05 -7.67
CA GLY A 145 0.10 -3.86 -6.74
C GLY A 145 -0.41 -5.16 -7.37
N LYS A 146 -0.67 -5.20 -8.69
CA LYS A 146 -1.12 -6.42 -9.37
C LYS A 146 0.03 -7.40 -9.52
N ALA A 147 1.23 -6.91 -9.86
CA ALA A 147 2.44 -7.74 -9.91
C ALA A 147 2.83 -8.29 -8.52
N ALA A 148 2.60 -7.51 -7.46
CA ALA A 148 2.93 -7.90 -6.09
C ALA A 148 1.83 -8.70 -5.38
N MET A 149 0.69 -8.98 -6.02
CA MET A 149 -0.50 -9.54 -5.34
C MET A 149 -0.24 -10.83 -4.56
N ASN A 150 0.58 -11.72 -5.12
CA ASN A 150 0.87 -13.02 -4.50
C ASN A 150 1.90 -12.94 -3.36
N MET A 151 2.45 -11.75 -3.11
CA MET A 151 3.24 -11.48 -1.92
C MET A 151 2.36 -11.20 -0.69
N VAL A 152 1.08 -10.89 -0.91
CA VAL A 152 0.12 -10.62 0.17
C VAL A 152 -0.26 -11.92 0.87
N LYS A 153 -0.07 -11.94 2.19
CA LYS A 153 -0.30 -13.09 3.07
C LYS A 153 -0.66 -12.61 4.47
N PRO A 154 -1.34 -13.43 5.29
CA PRO A 154 -1.61 -13.09 6.69
C PRO A 154 -0.32 -12.73 7.43
N GLY A 155 -0.33 -11.57 8.09
CA GLY A 155 0.85 -11.00 8.74
C GLY A 155 1.56 -9.94 7.90
N CYS A 156 1.17 -9.71 6.65
CA CYS A 156 1.65 -8.56 5.90
C CYS A 156 1.15 -7.25 6.52
N VAL A 157 2.09 -6.35 6.78
CA VAL A 157 1.83 -4.96 7.18
C VAL A 157 1.81 -4.13 5.89
N MET A 158 0.64 -3.63 5.51
CA MET A 158 0.47 -2.83 4.30
C MET A 158 0.49 -1.35 4.63
N PHE A 159 1.18 -0.57 3.81
CA PHE A 159 1.23 0.89 3.88
C PHE A 159 0.54 1.48 2.66
N PHE A 160 -0.32 2.47 2.89
CA PHE A 160 -1.04 3.15 1.83
C PHE A 160 -0.70 4.64 1.79
N GLY A 161 -0.61 5.15 0.56
CA GLY A 161 -0.31 6.54 0.27
C GLY A 161 -1.47 7.49 0.58
N ARG A 162 -1.39 8.72 0.07
CA ARG A 162 -2.47 9.70 0.20
C ARG A 162 -3.67 9.30 -0.68
N THR A 163 -4.84 9.75 -0.26
CA THR A 163 -6.07 9.57 -1.02
C THR A 163 -5.97 10.25 -2.37
N ASP A 164 -6.40 9.54 -3.42
CA ASP A 164 -6.45 9.98 -4.82
C ASP A 164 -5.10 10.31 -5.47
N GLU A 165 -3.97 10.08 -4.81
CA GLU A 165 -2.62 10.27 -5.37
C GLU A 165 -2.06 8.94 -5.91
N GLN A 166 -1.45 9.01 -7.10
CA GLN A 166 -0.69 7.91 -7.70
C GLN A 166 0.80 8.24 -7.67
N TYR A 167 1.61 7.26 -7.33
CA TYR A 167 3.06 7.36 -7.22
C TYR A 167 3.72 6.39 -8.21
N ASN A 168 4.57 6.92 -9.09
CA ASN A 168 5.31 6.13 -10.07
C ASN A 168 6.79 5.93 -9.67
N ASN A 169 7.37 6.88 -8.93
CA ASN A 169 8.76 6.86 -8.51
C ASN A 169 8.84 6.78 -6.99
N ILE A 170 8.49 5.62 -6.44
CA ILE A 170 8.40 5.41 -4.99
C ILE A 170 9.80 5.17 -4.41
N THR A 171 10.20 6.01 -3.46
CA THR A 171 11.41 5.86 -2.63
C THR A 171 11.03 5.90 -1.15
N ILE A 172 11.91 5.38 -0.29
CA ILE A 172 11.65 5.41 1.16
C ILE A 172 11.52 6.84 1.69
N ASP A 173 12.32 7.78 1.19
CA ASP A 173 12.28 9.19 1.59
C ASP A 173 10.96 9.86 1.20
N LEU A 174 10.48 9.60 -0.03
CA LEU A 174 9.17 10.08 -0.48
C LEU A 174 8.06 9.58 0.45
N LEU A 175 8.11 8.30 0.81
CA LEU A 175 7.09 7.67 1.63
C LEU A 175 7.10 8.13 3.08
N THR A 176 8.28 8.31 3.67
CA THR A 176 8.43 8.40 5.13
C THR A 176 8.90 9.76 5.63
N ASN A 177 9.59 10.57 4.82
CA ASN A 177 10.20 11.84 5.21
C ASN A 177 11.09 11.77 6.47
N PRO A 178 12.16 10.95 6.48
CA PRO A 178 12.98 10.76 7.68
C PRO A 178 13.65 12.06 8.15
N ASN A 179 14.12 12.89 7.21
CA ASN A 179 14.74 14.20 7.52
C ASN A 179 13.72 15.25 7.97
N GLY A 180 12.45 15.07 7.65
CA GLY A 180 11.35 15.95 8.08
C GLY A 180 10.62 15.43 9.31
N ASN A 181 11.29 14.72 10.23
CA ASN A 181 10.68 14.16 11.44
C ASN A 181 9.46 13.26 11.17
N PHE A 182 9.49 12.57 10.04
CA PHE A 182 8.40 11.74 9.56
C PHE A 182 7.08 12.50 9.39
N VAL A 183 7.06 13.81 9.13
CA VAL A 183 5.82 14.55 8.84
C VAL A 183 5.55 14.64 7.34
N HIS A 184 4.29 14.88 6.96
CA HIS A 184 4.00 15.26 5.59
C HIS A 184 4.28 16.76 5.39
N ASP A 185 5.12 17.10 4.41
CA ASP A 185 5.51 18.49 4.10
C ASP A 185 4.96 18.99 2.75
N GLY A 186 3.99 18.27 2.18
CA GLY A 186 3.47 18.51 0.82
C GLY A 186 4.16 17.65 -0.25
N ILE A 187 5.43 17.31 -0.08
CA ILE A 187 6.26 16.58 -1.05
C ILE A 187 6.59 15.17 -0.57
N ASN A 188 7.13 15.04 0.63
CA ASN A 188 7.51 13.79 1.27
C ASN A 188 6.50 13.39 2.36
N GLY A 189 6.66 12.19 2.91
CA GLY A 189 5.81 11.67 3.99
C GLY A 189 4.45 11.23 3.46
N LYS A 190 4.45 10.56 2.30
CA LYS A 190 3.23 10.20 1.56
C LYS A 190 2.43 9.06 2.17
N ILE A 191 2.99 8.26 3.08
CA ILE A 191 2.20 7.25 3.80
C ILE A 191 1.20 7.94 4.75
N MET A 192 -0.08 7.64 4.56
CA MET A 192 -1.18 8.15 5.39
C MET A 192 -1.88 7.06 6.18
N HIS A 193 -1.69 5.80 5.80
CA HIS A 193 -2.44 4.69 6.38
C HIS A 193 -1.61 3.42 6.48
N ILE A 194 -1.94 2.59 7.47
CA ILE A 194 -1.31 1.31 7.73
C ILE A 194 -2.38 0.30 8.17
N ALA A 195 -2.23 -0.94 7.75
CA ALA A 195 -3.10 -2.05 8.14
C ALA A 195 -2.32 -3.36 8.17
N VAL A 196 -2.86 -4.38 8.83
CA VAL A 196 -2.26 -5.72 8.84
C VAL A 196 -3.23 -6.72 8.25
N VAL A 197 -2.77 -7.49 7.27
CA VAL A 197 -3.55 -8.56 6.63
C VAL A 197 -3.77 -9.69 7.61
N THR A 198 -5.03 -10.11 7.78
CA THR A 198 -5.43 -11.20 8.68
C THR A 198 -5.86 -12.44 7.91
N SER A 199 -6.36 -12.29 6.69
CA SER A 199 -6.71 -13.40 5.80
C SER A 199 -6.54 -13.00 4.33
N VAL A 200 -6.40 -14.00 3.46
CA VAL A 200 -6.37 -13.83 2.00
C VAL A 200 -7.27 -14.89 1.37
N GLU A 201 -7.95 -14.53 0.29
CA GLU A 201 -8.67 -15.44 -0.58
C GLU A 201 -7.91 -15.57 -1.90
N LYS A 202 -7.82 -16.81 -2.41
CA LYS A 202 -7.10 -17.13 -3.64
C LYS A 202 -8.02 -17.76 -4.67
N ASP A 203 -7.79 -17.44 -5.94
CA ASP A 203 -8.44 -18.12 -7.06
C ASP A 203 -7.88 -19.53 -7.31
N GLU A 204 -8.43 -20.23 -8.29
CA GLU A 204 -8.00 -21.58 -8.70
C GLU A 204 -6.54 -21.63 -9.20
N ASN A 205 -5.98 -20.50 -9.63
CA ASN A 205 -4.59 -20.37 -10.06
C ASN A 205 -3.66 -20.00 -8.89
N GLY A 206 -4.17 -19.90 -7.67
CA GLY A 206 -3.43 -19.51 -6.48
C GLY A 206 -3.18 -18.01 -6.37
N ASN A 207 -3.81 -17.17 -7.21
CA ASN A 207 -3.67 -15.72 -7.14
C ASN A 207 -4.49 -15.14 -6.01
N VAL A 208 -3.94 -14.21 -5.25
CA VAL A 208 -4.71 -13.46 -4.24
C VAL A 208 -5.74 -12.57 -4.96
N VAL A 209 -7.03 -12.77 -4.68
CA VAL A 209 -8.12 -12.00 -5.27
C VAL A 209 -8.77 -11.03 -4.29
N GLU A 210 -8.71 -11.35 -3.00
CA GLU A 210 -9.21 -10.55 -1.89
C GLU A 210 -8.32 -10.76 -0.66
N TYR A 211 -8.22 -9.75 0.19
CA TYR A 211 -7.59 -9.86 1.50
C TYR A 211 -8.40 -9.11 2.55
N THR A 212 -8.42 -9.62 3.77
CA THR A 212 -8.96 -8.91 4.93
C THR A 212 -7.82 -8.31 5.72
N MET A 213 -7.98 -7.06 6.16
CA MET A 213 -7.00 -6.37 6.98
C MET A 213 -7.62 -5.73 8.22
N MET A 214 -6.91 -5.80 9.35
CA MET A 214 -7.26 -5.13 10.61
C MET A 214 -6.53 -3.80 10.74
N HIS A 215 -7.26 -2.74 11.08
CA HIS A 215 -6.70 -1.40 11.23
C HIS A 215 -7.61 -0.44 12.01
N GLY A 216 -7.04 0.65 12.51
CA GLY A 216 -7.81 1.82 12.94
C GLY A 216 -8.32 2.54 11.70
N ARG A 217 -9.64 2.75 11.58
CA ARG A 217 -10.25 3.25 10.34
C ARG A 217 -10.18 4.76 10.19
N ASN A 218 -11.06 5.48 10.89
CA ASN A 218 -11.11 6.94 10.91
C ASN A 218 -12.08 7.39 12.02
N THR A 219 -12.24 8.69 12.23
CA THR A 219 -13.09 9.25 13.29
C THR A 219 -14.57 8.86 13.23
N ARG A 220 -15.07 8.32 12.11
CA ARG A 220 -16.46 7.87 11.95
C ARG A 220 -16.65 6.39 12.25
N TYR A 221 -15.61 5.57 12.16
CA TYR A 221 -15.69 4.12 12.29
C TYR A 221 -14.67 3.60 13.30
N PRO A 222 -15.06 2.68 14.20
CA PRO A 222 -14.11 2.05 15.10
C PRO A 222 -13.07 1.24 14.33
N ALA A 223 -12.01 0.84 15.02
CA ALA A 223 -11.07 -0.15 14.52
C ALA A 223 -11.84 -1.42 14.12
N SER A 224 -11.67 -1.84 12.88
CA SER A 224 -12.36 -3.01 12.36
C SER A 224 -11.55 -3.67 11.27
N ARG A 225 -11.95 -4.89 10.93
CA ARG A 225 -11.51 -5.55 9.72
C ARG A 225 -12.24 -4.95 8.53
N SER A 226 -11.55 -4.89 7.40
CA SER A 226 -12.12 -4.53 6.11
C SER A 226 -11.42 -5.30 4.99
N SER A 227 -12.13 -5.52 3.88
CA SER A 227 -11.58 -6.21 2.71
C SER A 227 -10.97 -5.22 1.72
N GLY A 228 -9.87 -5.62 1.09
CA GLY A 228 -9.33 -5.03 -0.14
C GLY A 228 -9.36 -6.04 -1.28
N ASN A 229 -9.56 -5.56 -2.51
CA ASN A 229 -9.76 -6.40 -3.68
C ASN A 229 -8.74 -6.10 -4.80
N CYS A 230 -8.50 -7.13 -5.63
CA CYS A 230 -7.42 -7.13 -6.61
C CYS A 230 -7.62 -6.22 -7.83
N ASP A 231 -8.86 -5.84 -8.14
CA ASP A 231 -9.24 -5.45 -9.51
C ASP A 231 -9.94 -4.09 -9.65
N CYS A 232 -9.88 -3.21 -8.65
CA CYS A 232 -10.36 -1.82 -8.67
C CYS A 232 -11.19 -1.37 -9.89
N PRO A 233 -12.53 -1.14 -9.80
CA PRO A 233 -13.47 -1.40 -8.72
C PRO A 233 -14.35 -2.63 -9.00
N SER A 234 -14.89 -3.19 -7.91
CA SER A 234 -15.93 -4.21 -7.91
C SER A 234 -16.99 -3.96 -8.99
N LYS A 235 -17.35 -5.04 -9.72
CA LYS A 235 -18.47 -5.03 -10.67
C LYS A 235 -19.75 -4.61 -9.93
N GLY A 236 -20.12 -3.34 -10.05
CA GLY A 236 -21.35 -2.77 -9.47
C GLY A 236 -21.12 -2.03 -8.15
N LEU A 237 -21.78 -0.87 -8.04
CA LEU A 237 -21.54 0.24 -7.10
C LEU A 237 -20.20 0.96 -7.35
N ASP A 238 -20.23 1.66 -8.48
CA ASP A 238 -19.48 2.85 -8.85
C ASP A 238 -17.96 2.75 -8.89
N LYS A 239 -17.42 3.17 -10.05
CA LYS A 239 -16.00 3.42 -10.31
C LYS A 239 -15.33 4.47 -9.40
N GLN A 240 -15.97 4.83 -8.29
CA GLN A 240 -15.57 5.88 -7.36
C GLN A 240 -14.75 5.39 -6.17
N PHE A 241 -14.81 4.10 -5.82
CA PHE A 241 -14.35 3.65 -4.49
C PHE A 241 -13.10 2.76 -4.47
N GLY A 242 -12.65 2.27 -5.64
CA GLY A 242 -11.42 1.52 -5.77
C GLY A 242 -10.63 2.05 -6.96
N LYS A 243 -9.65 2.90 -6.70
CA LYS A 243 -8.82 3.55 -7.74
C LYS A 243 -7.54 2.78 -8.04
N PHE A 244 -7.01 2.03 -7.06
CA PHE A 244 -5.69 1.42 -7.14
C PHE A 244 -5.75 -0.06 -6.77
N PRO A 245 -5.27 -0.98 -7.64
CA PRO A 245 -5.25 -2.42 -7.34
C PRO A 245 -4.69 -2.72 -5.94
N PHE A 246 -5.41 -3.53 -5.16
CA PHE A 246 -5.06 -3.85 -3.77
C PHE A 246 -4.86 -2.62 -2.85
N GLY A 247 -5.46 -1.49 -3.23
CA GLY A 247 -5.46 -0.27 -2.44
C GLY A 247 -6.45 -0.33 -1.28
N ASN A 248 -6.32 0.63 -0.37
CA ASN A 248 -7.33 0.90 0.64
C ASN A 248 -8.24 2.02 0.12
N TRP A 249 -9.37 1.63 -0.49
CA TRP A 249 -10.26 2.54 -1.22
C TRP A 249 -9.50 3.30 -2.34
N ASN A 250 -9.34 4.61 -2.16
CA ASN A 250 -8.65 5.50 -3.09
C ASN A 250 -7.20 5.77 -2.67
N GLN A 251 -6.62 4.94 -1.80
CA GLN A 251 -5.21 5.04 -1.39
C GLN A 251 -4.41 3.92 -2.04
N GLN A 252 -3.37 4.29 -2.81
CA GLN A 252 -2.48 3.33 -3.44
C GLN A 252 -1.72 2.52 -2.38
N TRP A 253 -1.61 1.20 -2.58
CA TRP A 253 -0.67 0.38 -1.83
C TRP A 253 0.76 0.68 -2.29
N VAL A 254 1.58 1.21 -1.38
CA VAL A 254 2.91 1.76 -1.71
C VAL A 254 4.07 1.00 -1.10
N ALA A 255 3.84 0.24 -0.03
CA ALA A 255 4.83 -0.63 0.57
C ALA A 255 4.18 -1.75 1.39
N MET A 256 4.94 -2.79 1.66
CA MET A 256 4.57 -3.87 2.58
C MET A 256 5.77 -4.33 3.41
N ALA A 257 5.49 -4.88 4.58
CA ALA A 257 6.46 -5.58 5.43
C ALA A 257 5.83 -6.87 5.98
N ASN A 258 6.64 -7.75 6.57
CA ASN A 258 6.10 -8.80 7.44
C ASN A 258 5.99 -8.27 8.87
N ILE A 259 4.95 -8.65 9.61
CA ILE A 259 4.75 -8.16 10.98
C ILE A 259 5.95 -8.52 11.87
N GLU A 260 6.54 -9.69 11.68
CA GLU A 260 7.77 -10.13 12.31
C GLU A 260 9.01 -9.70 11.52
N THR A 261 10.07 -9.34 12.24
CA THR A 261 11.37 -8.98 11.65
C THR A 261 12.45 -9.84 12.29
N PRO A 262 12.96 -10.87 11.58
CA PRO A 262 14.07 -11.67 12.06
C PRO A 262 15.33 -10.82 12.32
N VAL A 263 16.02 -11.07 13.43
CA VAL A 263 17.36 -10.54 13.71
C VAL A 263 18.38 -11.45 13.02
N GLU A 264 19.35 -10.88 12.32
CA GLU A 264 20.51 -11.62 11.76
C GLU A 264 21.58 -11.88 12.83
#